data_AF-A0A6G6YW46-F1
#
_entry.id   AF-A0A6G6YW46-F1
#
_cell.length_a   1.000
_cell.length_b   1.000
_cell.length_c   1.000
_cell.angle_alpha   90.00
_cell.angle_beta   90.00
_cell.angle_gamma   90.00
#
_symmetry.space_group_name_H-M   'P 1'
#
loop_
_entity.id
_entity.type
_entity.pdbx_description
1 polymer ?
#
loop_
_entity_poly.entity_id
_entity_poly.type
_entity_poly.pdbx_seq_one_letter_code
_entity_poly.pdbx_strand_id
1 'polypeptide(L)'
;MNKQQFLIDAGLEVQTLEFWIEQQWLVPEEAASEISFSDTDLARAHLIQDLKGDFGVNDEGIDVILHLVDQLHGLRRAFEQLHKDIASQPR
;
A
#
# COMPACT_ATOMS: atom_id res chain seq x y z
N MET A 1 -11.63 -5.81 2.01
CA MET A 1 -11.57 -6.78 3.12
C MET A 1 -11.68 -6.04 4.46
N ASN A 2 -12.26 -6.65 5.49
CA ASN A 2 -12.36 -6.02 6.82
C ASN A 2 -11.04 -6.16 7.61
N LYS A 3 -10.92 -5.47 8.75
CA LYS A 3 -9.70 -5.49 9.60
C LYS A 3 -9.29 -6.90 10.04
N GLN A 4 -10.24 -7.74 10.45
CA GLN A 4 -9.93 -9.11 10.91
C GLN A 4 -9.38 -9.99 9.79
N GLN A 5 -10.00 -9.94 8.61
CA GLN A 5 -9.55 -10.71 7.45
C GLN A 5 -8.15 -10.25 7.00
N PHE A 6 -7.91 -8.94 6.98
CA PHE A 6 -6.60 -8.37 6.67
C PHE A 6 -5.49 -8.88 7.59
N LEU A 7 -5.74 -8.92 8.91
CA LEU A 7 -4.76 -9.41 9.88
C LEU A 7 -4.38 -10.88 9.65
N ILE A 8 -5.36 -11.70 9.27
CA ILE A 8 -5.16 -13.13 8.97
C ILE A 8 -4.35 -13.27 7.67
N ASP A 9 -4.74 -12.57 6.61
CA ASP A 9 -4.12 -12.70 5.29
C ASP A 9 -2.70 -12.13 5.27
N ALA A 10 -2.47 -11.00 5.96
CA ALA A 10 -1.15 -10.39 6.09
C ALA A 10 -0.27 -11.07 7.15
N GLY A 11 -0.85 -11.94 8.01
CA GLY A 11 -0.14 -12.51 9.15
C GLY A 11 0.39 -11.45 10.13
N LEU A 12 -0.41 -10.40 10.38
CA LEU A 12 -0.03 -9.26 11.23
C LEU A 12 -0.76 -9.28 12.57
N GLU A 13 -0.11 -8.75 13.59
CA GLU A 13 -0.74 -8.45 14.86
C GLU A 13 -1.47 -7.09 14.81
N VAL A 14 -2.51 -6.94 15.64
CA VAL A 14 -3.30 -5.70 15.73
C VAL A 14 -2.40 -4.48 16.04
N GLN A 15 -1.45 -4.64 16.96
CA GLN A 15 -0.53 -3.58 17.36
C GLN A 15 0.37 -3.12 16.20
N THR A 16 0.88 -4.07 15.41
CA THR A 16 1.70 -3.77 14.23
C THR A 16 0.88 -3.03 13.17
N LEU A 17 -0.36 -3.47 12.94
CA LEU A 17 -1.26 -2.79 12.01
C LEU A 17 -1.56 -1.35 12.45
N GLU A 18 -1.86 -1.14 13.73
CA GLU A 18 -2.12 0.20 14.26
C GLU A 18 -0.89 1.11 14.11
N PHE A 19 0.30 0.60 14.43
CA PHE A 19 1.55 1.31 14.21
C PHE A 19 1.73 1.70 12.73
N TRP A 20 1.45 0.80 11.79
CA TRP A 20 1.59 1.09 10.36
C TRP A 20 0.58 2.12 9.85
N ILE A 21 -0.62 2.15 10.42
CA ILE A 21 -1.62 3.18 10.12
C ILE A 21 -1.17 4.53 10.68
N GLU A 22 -0.65 4.56 11.91
CA GLU A 22 -0.12 5.77 12.55
C GLU A 22 1.07 6.35 11.78
N GLN A 23 1.97 5.50 11.29
CA GLN A 23 3.09 5.91 10.43
C GLN A 23 2.67 6.21 8.99
N GLN A 24 1.38 6.11 8.66
CA GLN A 24 0.85 6.31 7.30
C GLN A 24 1.43 5.35 6.25
N TRP A 25 2.00 4.21 6.67
CA TRP A 25 2.47 3.16 5.78
C TRP A 25 1.31 2.39 5.15
N LEU A 26 0.23 2.22 5.89
CA LEU A 26 -1.04 1.71 5.38
C LEU A 26 -2.11 2.79 5.54
N VAL A 27 -2.77 3.12 4.44
CA VAL A 27 -3.86 4.10 4.42
C VAL A 27 -5.11 3.37 3.92
N PRO A 28 -5.82 2.67 4.81
CA PRO A 28 -7.03 1.96 4.43
C PRO A 28 -8.14 2.96 4.09
N GLU A 29 -9.14 2.50 3.32
CA GLU A 29 -10.33 3.30 3.05
C GLU A 29 -11.24 3.31 4.28
N GLU A 30 -11.48 4.50 4.82
CA GLU A 30 -12.50 4.72 5.85
C GLU A 30 -13.88 4.79 5.19
N ALA A 31 -14.52 3.64 4.98
CA ALA A 31 -15.93 3.61 4.64
C ALA A 31 -16.75 3.97 5.89
N ALA A 32 -17.88 4.66 5.70
CA ALA A 32 -18.70 5.40 6.69
C ALA A 32 -18.96 4.78 8.08
N SER A 33 -18.63 3.51 8.33
CA SER A 33 -18.67 2.91 9.66
C SER A 33 -17.62 1.79 9.89
N GLU A 34 -16.75 1.49 8.91
CA GLU A 34 -15.78 0.39 9.02
C GLU A 34 -14.56 0.62 8.11
N ILE A 35 -13.38 0.32 8.63
CA ILE A 35 -12.12 0.40 7.88
C ILE A 35 -12.05 -0.77 6.91
N SER A 36 -11.94 -0.49 5.61
CA SER A 36 -11.75 -1.49 4.57
C SER A 36 -10.36 -1.43 3.97
N PHE A 37 -9.73 -2.59 3.85
CA PHE A 37 -8.45 -2.79 3.18
C PHE A 37 -8.65 -3.35 1.77
N SER A 38 -7.76 -3.02 0.85
CA SER A 38 -7.72 -3.52 -0.52
C SER A 38 -6.60 -4.55 -0.71
N ASP A 39 -6.60 -5.27 -1.84
CA ASP A 39 -5.48 -6.16 -2.20
C ASP A 39 -4.15 -5.39 -2.36
N THR A 40 -4.23 -4.09 -2.66
CA THR A 40 -3.03 -3.23 -2.72
C THR A 40 -2.45 -3.02 -1.32
N ASP A 41 -3.30 -2.86 -0.31
CA ASP A 41 -2.86 -2.74 1.09
C ASP A 41 -2.24 -4.05 1.58
N LEU A 42 -2.79 -5.20 1.16
CA LEU A 42 -2.23 -6.51 1.49
C LEU A 42 -0.85 -6.71 0.86
N ALA A 43 -0.69 -6.36 -0.41
CA ALA A 43 0.61 -6.40 -1.09
C ALA A 43 1.62 -5.45 -0.42
N ARG A 44 1.19 -4.24 -0.02
CA ARG A 44 2.03 -3.29 0.70
C ARG A 44 2.44 -3.82 2.07
N ALA A 45 1.53 -4.49 2.79
CA ALA A 45 1.83 -5.10 4.07
C ALA A 45 2.93 -6.17 3.97
N HIS A 46 2.83 -7.08 2.99
CA HIS A 46 3.87 -8.08 2.74
C HIS A 46 5.20 -7.42 2.38
N LEU A 47 5.21 -6.39 1.54
CA LEU A 47 6.43 -5.64 1.24
C LEU A 47 7.09 -5.08 2.52
N ILE A 48 6.31 -4.50 3.43
CA ILE A 48 6.85 -3.98 4.70
C ILE A 48 7.42 -5.11 5.55
N GLN A 49 6.76 -6.28 5.61
CA GLN A 49 7.29 -7.45 6.33
C GLN A 49 8.62 -7.91 5.74
N ASP A 50 8.72 -8.03 4.42
CA ASP A 50 9.96 -8.42 3.74
C ASP A 50 11.07 -7.41 4.02
N LEU A 51 10.77 -6.10 3.96
CA LEU A 51 11.73 -5.04 4.27
C LEU A 51 12.23 -5.09 5.72
N LYS A 52 11.33 -5.30 6.70
CA LYS A 52 11.72 -5.42 8.12
C LYS A 52 12.44 -6.73 8.45
N GLY A 53 11.95 -7.84 7.92
CA GLY A 53 12.42 -9.18 8.24
C GLY A 53 13.64 -9.58 7.44
N ASP A 54 13.49 -9.68 6.13
CA ASP A 54 14.52 -10.23 5.24
C ASP A 54 15.62 -9.23 4.92
N PHE A 55 15.27 -7.94 4.77
CA PHE A 55 16.23 -6.89 4.41
C PHE A 55 16.76 -6.10 5.62
N GLY A 56 16.17 -6.26 6.81
CA GLY A 56 16.61 -5.58 8.03
C GLY A 56 16.55 -4.05 7.96
N VAL A 57 15.64 -3.52 7.14
CA VAL A 57 15.45 -2.07 6.97
C VAL A 57 14.82 -1.50 8.23
N ASN A 58 15.34 -0.35 8.69
CA ASN A 58 14.77 0.38 9.81
C ASN A 58 13.48 1.12 9.42
N ASP A 59 12.75 1.62 10.40
CA ASP A 59 11.48 2.31 10.16
C ASP A 59 11.63 3.51 9.22
N GLU A 60 12.67 4.34 9.40
CA GLU A 60 12.96 5.48 8.53
C GLU A 60 13.25 5.07 7.07
N GLY A 61 13.94 3.93 6.88
CA GLY A 61 14.21 3.40 5.55
C GLY A 61 12.96 2.89 4.86
N ILE A 62 12.02 2.31 5.63
CA ILE A 62 10.73 1.86 5.12
C ILE A 62 9.93 3.04 4.59
N ASP A 63 9.86 4.15 5.33
CA ASP A 63 9.20 5.38 4.87
C ASP A 63 9.72 5.83 3.50
N VAL A 64 11.04 5.86 3.33
CA VAL A 64 11.66 6.27 2.06
C VAL A 64 11.33 5.29 0.94
N ILE A 65 11.41 3.99 1.20
CA ILE A 65 11.13 2.96 0.18
C ILE A 65 9.66 3.00 -0.23
N LEU A 66 8.73 3.07 0.72
CA LEU A 66 7.30 3.18 0.44
C LEU A 66 7.00 4.43 -0.37
N HIS A 67 7.58 5.57 -0.02
CA HIS A 67 7.43 6.80 -0.79
C HIS A 67 7.91 6.66 -2.24
N LEU A 68 9.06 6.00 -2.46
CA LEU A 68 9.59 5.76 -3.81
C LEU A 68 8.69 4.80 -4.60
N VAL A 69 8.17 3.75 -3.96
CA VAL A 69 7.22 2.81 -4.56
C VAL A 69 5.95 3.55 -4.98
N ASP A 70 5.42 4.42 -4.12
CA ASP A 70 4.24 5.23 -4.42
C ASP A 70 4.48 6.19 -5.60
N GLN A 71 5.64 6.83 -5.66
CA GLN A 71 6.03 7.66 -6.81
C GLN A 71 6.08 6.85 -8.11
N LEU A 72 6.65 5.64 -8.08
CA LEU A 72 6.70 4.76 -9.25
C LEU A 72 5.32 4.34 -9.72
N HIS A 73 4.41 4.00 -8.79
CA HIS A 73 3.03 3.69 -9.11
C HIS A 73 2.29 4.90 -9.69
N GLY A 74 2.52 6.10 -9.14
CA GLY A 74 1.97 7.35 -9.67
C GLY A 74 2.43 7.61 -11.11
N LEU A 75 3.72 7.44 -11.38
CA LEU A 75 4.29 7.59 -12.71
C LEU A 75 3.71 6.57 -13.70
N ARG A 76 3.62 5.30 -13.30
CA ARG A 76 3.03 4.24 -14.13
C ARG A 76 1.57 4.54 -14.49
N ARG A 77 0.77 4.98 -13.52
CA ARG A 77 -0.63 5.37 -13.78
C ARG A 77 -0.72 6.57 -14.73
N ALA A 78 0.15 7.57 -14.58
CA ALA A 78 0.18 8.72 -15.48
C ALA A 78 0.51 8.30 -16.93
N PHE A 79 1.49 7.40 -17.11
CA PHE A 79 1.79 6.84 -18.42
C PHE A 79 0.64 6.02 -19.01
N GLU A 80 0.00 5.17 -18.22
CA GLU A 80 -1.17 4.39 -18.66
C GLU A 80 -2.34 5.30 -19.07
N GLN A 81 -2.55 6.41 -18.35
CA GLN A 81 -3.57 7.40 -18.72
C GLN A 81 -3.23 8.12 -20.03
N LEU A 82 -1.99 8.60 -20.18
CA LEU A 82 -1.54 9.23 -21.42
C LEU A 82 -1.70 8.29 -22.62
N HIS A 83 -1.37 7.00 -22.46
CA HIS A 83 -1.54 6.01 -23.51
C HIS A 83 -3.02 5.79 -23.88
N LYS A 84 -3.91 5.75 -22.88
CA LYS A 84 -5.36 5.69 -23.12
C LYS A 84 -5.87 6.91 -23.85
N ASP A 85 -5.43 8.11 -23.49
CA ASP A 85 -5.87 9.36 -24.12
C ASP A 85 -5.45 9.42 -25.59
N ILE A 86 -4.20 9.02 -25.89
CA ILE A 86 -3.70 8.91 -27.27
C ILE A 86 -4.50 7.87 -28.07
N ALA A 87 -4.83 6.71 -27.46
CA ALA A 87 -5.60 5.66 -28.12
C ALA A 87 -7.10 6.00 -28.29
N SER A 88 -7.63 6.91 -27.47
CA SER A 88 -9.04 7.31 -27.48
C SER A 88 -9.32 8.52 -28.36
N GLN A 89 -8.30 9.11 -28.98
CA GLN A 89 -8.45 10.19 -29.95
C GLN A 89 -8.86 9.61 -31.31
N PRO A 90 -10.11 9.80 -31.78
CA PRO A 90 -10.49 9.41 -33.11
C PRO A 90 -9.76 10.31 -34.12
N ARG A 91 -9.23 9.70 -35.17
CA ARG A 91 -8.52 10.35 -36.26
C ARG A 91 -9.46 11.14 -37.16
#